data_AF-A0A2H9N8Z4-F1
#
_entry.id   AF-A0A2H9N8Z4-F1
#
_cell.length_a   1.000
_cell.length_b   1.000
_cell.length_c   1.000
_cell.angle_alpha   90.00
_cell.angle_beta   90.00
_cell.angle_gamma   90.00
#
_symmetry.space_group_name_H-M   'P 1'
#
loop_
_entity.id
_entity.type
_entity.pdbx_description
1 polymer ?
#
loop_
_entity_poly.entity_id
_entity_poly.type
_entity_poly.pdbx_seq_one_letter_code
_entity_poly.pdbx_strand_id
1 'polypeptide(L)' 'MERDWGRLKRWVVKKRLQGWSVTEVCNHAQISRDTFYRWWNRYQAAGWAGLKDRFR' A
#
# COMPACT_ATOMS: atom_id res chain seq x y z
N MET A 1 2.68 -5.27 -19.53
CA MET A 1 3.44 -5.33 -18.27
C MET A 1 2.45 -5.26 -17.13
N GLU A 2 2.11 -6.40 -16.55
CA GLU A 2 1.16 -6.48 -15.43
C GLU A 2 1.86 -5.93 -14.18
N ARG A 3 1.45 -4.76 -13.69
CA ARG A 3 1.93 -4.26 -12.39
C ARG A 3 1.40 -5.21 -11.33
N ASP A 4 2.29 -5.93 -10.65
CA ASP A 4 1.95 -6.74 -9.47
C ASP A 4 1.59 -5.80 -8.29
N TRP A 5 0.35 -5.33 -8.31
CA TRP A 5 -0.22 -4.46 -7.28
C TRP A 5 -0.19 -5.11 -5.90
N GLY A 6 -0.23 -6.45 -5.83
CA GLY A 6 -0.14 -7.19 -4.58
C GLY A 6 1.21 -7.04 -3.89
N ARG A 7 2.31 -7.08 -4.66
CA ARG A 7 3.66 -6.79 -4.13
C ARG A 7 3.80 -5.31 -3.76
N LEU A 8 3.31 -4.40 -4.59
CA LEU A 8 3.43 -2.96 -4.35
C LEU A 8 2.69 -2.53 -3.06
N LYS A 9 1.45 -2.99 -2.86
CA LYS A 9 0.67 -2.76 -1.64
C LYS A 9 1.42 -3.20 -0.39
N ARG A 10 2.00 -4.41 -0.42
CA ARG A 10 2.76 -4.96 0.71
C ARG A 10 4.02 -4.16 0.99
N TRP A 11 4.74 -3.76 -0.05
CA TRP A 11 5.93 -2.92 0.07
C TRP A 11 5.60 -1.57 0.73
N VAL A 12 4.53 -0.91 0.27
CA VAL A 12 4.07 0.39 0.81
C VAL A 12 3.78 0.31 2.31
N VAL A 13 3.01 -0.69 2.74
CA VAL A 13 2.68 -0.89 4.15
C VAL A 13 3.93 -1.20 4.97
N LYS A 14 4.82 -2.07 4.46
CA LYS A 14 6.08 -2.39 5.14
C LYS A 14 6.94 -1.14 5.35
N LYS A 15 7.06 -0.26 4.36
CA LYS A 15 7.81 1.00 4.50
C LYS A 15 7.20 1.93 5.52
N ARG A 16 5.86 2.07 5.53
CA ARG A 16 5.19 2.87 6.54
C ARG A 16 5.45 2.34 7.97
N LEU A 17 5.42 1.02 8.15
CA LEU A 17 5.74 0.38 9.44
C LEU A 17 7.22 0.54 9.85
N GLN A 18 8.12 0.70 8.89
CA GLN A 18 9.54 1.03 9.14
C GLN A 18 9.76 2.50 9.50
N GLY A 19 8.70 3.31 9.65
CA GLY A 19 8.78 4.71 10.03
C GLY A 19 8.93 5.69 8.87
N TRP A 20 8.91 5.23 7.62
CA TRP A 20 8.98 6.12 6.45
C TRP A 20 7.78 7.06 6.41
N SER A 21 8.00 8.29 5.94
CA SER A 21 6.94 9.26 5.76
C SER A 21 6.03 8.88 4.58
N VAL A 22 4.78 9.32 4.62
CA VAL A 22 3.83 9.07 3.52
C VAL A 22 4.35 9.64 2.20
N THR A 23 4.99 10.81 2.25
CA THR A 23 5.56 11.48 1.06
C THR A 23 6.68 10.64 0.43
N GLU A 24 7.63 10.14 1.22
CA GLU A 24 8.72 9.28 0.70
C GLU A 24 8.15 8.00 0.08
N VAL A 25 7.20 7.35 0.76
CA VAL A 25 6.58 6.12 0.25
C VAL A 25 5.84 6.37 -1.06
N CYS A 26 5.04 7.45 -1.15
CA CYS A 26 4.31 7.80 -2.37
C CYS A 26 5.27 8.13 -3.53
N ASN A 27 6.34 8.88 -3.25
CA ASN A 27 7.35 9.24 -4.25
C ASN A 27 8.09 8.01 -4.77
N HIS A 28 8.51 7.09 -3.90
CA HIS A 28 9.19 5.87 -4.34
C HIS A 28 8.26 4.87 -5.05
N ALA A 29 7.04 4.71 -4.55
CA ALA A 29 6.06 3.79 -5.14
C ALA A 29 5.38 4.37 -6.39
N GLN A 30 5.58 5.66 -6.70
CA GLN A 30 4.93 6.37 -7.79
C GLN A 30 3.39 6.22 -7.74
N ILE A 31 2.83 6.42 -6.53
CA ILE A 31 1.38 6.38 -6.27
C ILE A 31 0.91 7.71 -5.66
N SER A 32 -0.38 8.00 -5.84
CA SER A 32 -1.02 9.13 -5.15
C SER A 32 -1.16 8.87 -3.64
N ARG A 33 -1.21 9.94 -2.85
CA ARG A 33 -1.50 9.88 -1.41
C ARG A 33 -2.86 9.22 -1.13
N ASP A 34 -3.86 9.45 -1.97
CA ASP A 34 -5.16 8.76 -1.89
C ASP A 34 -5.03 7.24 -2.01
N THR A 35 -4.23 6.77 -2.98
CA THR A 35 -4.00 5.34 -3.17
C THR A 35 -3.32 4.75 -1.94
N PHE A 36 -2.32 5.47 -1.40
CA PHE A 36 -1.65 5.10 -0.15
C PHE A 36 -2.65 4.97 1.00
N TYR A 37 -3.44 6.01 1.28
CA TYR A 37 -4.39 6.01 2.40
C TYR A 37 -5.47 4.94 2.24
N ARG A 38 -5.94 4.69 1.01
CA ARG A 38 -6.90 3.61 0.75
C ARG A 38 -6.32 2.23 1.13
N TRP A 39 -5.06 1.97 0.81
CA TRP A 39 -4.41 0.71 1.19
C TRP A 39 -4.09 0.66 2.68
N TRP A 40 -3.60 1.77 3.24
CA TRP A 40 -3.28 1.89 4.66
C TRP A 40 -4.52 1.67 5.54
N ASN A 41 -5.64 2.32 5.22
CA ASN A 41 -6.90 2.17 5.97
C ASN A 41 -7.41 0.72 5.91
N ARG A 42 -7.29 0.06 4.75
CA ARG A 42 -7.63 -1.37 4.63
C ARG A 42 -6.72 -2.27 5.46
N TYR A 43 -5.43 -1.95 5.52
CA TYR A 43 -4.48 -2.65 6.37
C TYR A 43 -4.78 -2.42 7.86
N GLN A 44 -5.11 -1.20 8.27
CA GLN A 44 -5.50 -0.93 9.66
C GLN A 44 -6.78 -1.66 10.06
N ALA A 45 -7.74 -1.81 9.14
CA ALA A 45 -9.02 -2.47 9.42
C ALA A 45 -8.94 -4.00 9.47
N ALA A 46 -8.14 -4.63 8.58
CA ALA A 46 -8.15 -6.08 8.39
C ALA A 46 -6.75 -6.71 8.26
N GLY A 47 -5.69 -5.99 8.61
CA GLY A 47 -4.31 -6.41 8.45
C GLY A 47 -3.95 -6.72 7.00
N TRP A 48 -3.05 -7.70 6.81
CA TRP A 48 -2.59 -8.12 5.47
C TRP A 48 -3.72 -8.68 4.59
N ALA A 49 -4.80 -9.20 5.19
CA ALA A 49 -5.95 -9.69 4.44
C ALA A 49 -6.68 -8.53 3.71
N GLY A 50 -6.69 -7.33 4.29
CA GLY A 50 -7.28 -6.13 3.67
C GLY A 50 -6.58 -5.66 2.39
N LEU A 51 -5.34 -6.11 2.15
CA LEU A 51 -4.56 -5.76 0.96
C LEU A 51 -4.70 -6.76 -0.20
N LYS A 52 -5.29 -7.94 0.03
CA LYS A 52 -5.58 -8.88 -1.05
C LYS A 52 -6.59 -8.24 -2.01
N ASP A 53 -6.34 -8.32 -3.31
CA ASP A 53 -7.33 -7.87 -4.28
C ASP A 53 -8.58 -8.72 -4.12
N ARG A 54 -9.73 -8.04 -3.97
CA ARG A 54 -11.02 -8.66 -4.19
C ARG A 54 -11.17 -8.74 -5.70
N PHE A 55 -10.50 -9.69 -6.34
CA PHE A 55 -10.96 -10.14 -7.64
C PHE A 55 -12.37 -10.68 -7.41
N ARG A 56 -13.34 -10.03 -8.04
CA ARG A 56 -14.73 -10.46 -8.08
C ARG A 56 -15.00 -10.98 -9.46
#